data_AF-A0AAE6V5I2-F1
#
_entry.id   AF-A0AAE6V5I2-F1
#
_cell.length_a   1.000
_cell.length_b   1.000
_cell.length_c   1.000
_cell.angle_alpha   90.00
_cell.angle_beta   90.00
_cell.angle_gamma   90.00
#
_symmetry.space_group_name_H-M   'P 1'
#
loop_
_entity.id
_entity.type
_entity.pdbx_description
1 polymer ?
#
loop_
_entity_poly.entity_id
_entity_poly.type
_entity_poly.pdbx_seq_one_letter_code
_entity_poly.pdbx_strand_id
1 'polypeptide(L)'
;MPRCFAAYEAAEGRPPVGVVSCTGLGWTSYALEARRRGVLERRPLFTALGRRHVVGADGTTTSSDTVLRPQARADGRVHLIGYGASQSTVGADRAGRATAAALIRRLDRD
;
A
#
# COMPACT_ATOMS: atom_id res chain seq x y z
N MET A 1 -8.20 20.90 -10.46
CA MET A 1 -7.56 19.88 -9.60
C MET A 1 -7.71 20.32 -8.15
N PRO A 2 -8.06 19.44 -7.20
CA PRO A 2 -8.14 19.83 -5.79
C PRO A 2 -6.76 20.30 -5.32
N ARG A 3 -6.70 21.43 -4.60
CA ARG A 3 -5.45 21.90 -3.99
C ARG A 3 -5.00 20.85 -2.98
N CYS A 4 -3.78 20.34 -3.11
CA CYS A 4 -3.28 19.37 -2.15
C CYS A 4 -2.86 20.08 -0.86
N PHE A 5 -3.62 19.85 0.21
CA PHE A 5 -3.41 20.42 1.54
C PHE A 5 -2.98 19.37 2.57
N ALA A 6 -2.43 18.23 2.13
CA ALA A 6 -2.09 17.10 3.02
C ALA A 6 -1.23 17.52 4.23
N ALA A 7 -0.30 18.46 4.05
CA ALA A 7 0.52 18.99 5.15
C ALA A 7 -0.31 19.81 6.17
N TYR A 8 -1.28 20.59 5.71
CA TYR A 8 -2.16 21.40 6.55
C TYR A 8 -3.19 20.54 7.30
N GLU A 9 -3.78 19.54 6.62
CA GLU A 9 -4.68 18.58 7.26
C GLU A 9 -3.99 17.80 8.38
N ALA A 10 -2.75 17.34 8.14
CA ALA A 10 -1.95 16.68 9.16
C ALA A 10 -1.65 17.61 10.36
N ALA A 11 -1.33 18.88 10.10
CA ALA A 11 -1.07 19.86 11.15
C ALA A 11 -2.29 20.13 12.05
N GLU A 12 -3.50 20.01 11.50
CA GLU A 12 -4.76 20.11 12.24
C GLU A 12 -5.22 18.77 12.85
N GLY A 13 -4.40 17.72 12.78
CA GLY A 13 -4.75 16.38 13.29
C GLY A 13 -5.79 15.65 12.44
N ARG A 14 -6.17 16.17 11.27
CA ARG A 14 -7.05 15.49 10.32
C ARG A 14 -6.26 14.41 9.56
N PRO A 15 -6.87 13.28 9.20
CA PRO A 15 -6.19 12.27 8.39
C PRO A 15 -5.79 12.88 7.04
N PRO A 16 -4.47 13.02 6.75
CA PRO A 16 -4.05 13.68 5.52
C PRO A 16 -4.42 12.83 4.31
N VAL A 17 -4.95 13.48 3.27
CA VAL A 17 -5.05 12.84 1.95
C VAL A 17 -3.67 12.42 1.44
N GLY A 18 -3.59 11.30 0.72
CA GLY A 18 -2.33 10.82 0.17
C GLY A 18 -1.74 11.83 -0.81
N VAL A 19 -0.50 12.30 -0.57
CA VAL A 19 0.18 13.29 -1.42
C VAL A 19 0.19 12.86 -2.88
N VAL A 20 0.51 11.60 -3.17
CA VAL A 20 0.49 11.07 -4.56
C VAL A 20 -0.91 11.11 -5.18
N SER A 21 -1.94 10.84 -4.37
CA SER A 21 -3.34 10.83 -4.83
C SER A 21 -3.87 12.23 -5.14
N CYS A 22 -3.54 13.23 -4.31
CA CYS A 22 -4.02 14.61 -4.49
C CYS A 22 -3.22 15.38 -5.56
N THR A 23 -1.91 15.08 -5.72
CA THR A 23 -1.02 15.77 -6.65
C THR A 23 -1.03 15.17 -8.05
N GLY A 24 -1.48 13.91 -8.19
CA GLY A 24 -1.43 13.20 -9.46
C GLY A 24 -0.01 12.77 -9.87
N LEU A 25 0.98 12.85 -8.97
CA LEU A 25 2.39 12.50 -9.24
C LEU A 25 2.60 11.04 -9.70
N GLY A 26 1.59 10.17 -9.56
CA GLY A 26 1.62 8.79 -10.08
C GLY A 26 1.19 8.62 -11.54
N TRP A 27 0.65 9.65 -12.19
CA TRP A 27 0.14 9.55 -13.57
C TRP A 27 1.22 9.83 -14.62
N THR A 28 2.11 8.87 -14.79
CA THR A 28 3.06 8.86 -15.91
C THR A 28 2.34 8.55 -17.23
N SER A 29 3.00 8.77 -18.38
CA SER A 29 2.48 8.37 -19.69
C SER A 29 2.13 6.87 -19.74
N TYR A 30 2.97 6.03 -19.14
CA TYR A 30 2.72 4.60 -18.96
C TYR A 30 1.47 4.33 -18.12
N ALA A 31 1.31 4.99 -16.96
CA ALA A 31 0.15 4.78 -16.09
C ALA A 31 -1.16 5.23 -16.76
N LEU A 32 -1.13 6.33 -17.52
CA LEU A 32 -2.27 6.80 -18.30
C LEU A 32 -2.67 5.82 -19.40
N GLU A 33 -1.70 5.24 -20.09
CA GLU A 33 -1.94 4.19 -21.09
C GLU A 33 -2.49 2.91 -20.47
N ALA A 34 -1.91 2.46 -19.35
CA ALA A 34 -2.40 1.32 -18.58
C ALA A 34 -3.85 1.52 -18.13
N ARG A 35 -4.21 2.73 -17.66
CA ARG A 35 -5.60 3.06 -17.34
C ARG A 35 -6.52 3.02 -18.56
N ARG A 36 -6.08 3.55 -19.71
CA ARG A 36 -6.88 3.50 -20.96
C ARG A 36 -7.17 2.06 -21.40
N ARG A 37 -6.27 1.13 -21.11
CA ARG A 37 -6.44 -0.31 -21.36
C ARG A 37 -7.27 -1.05 -20.31
N GLY A 38 -7.77 -0.35 -19.28
CA GLY A 38 -8.55 -0.96 -18.19
C GLY A 38 -7.74 -1.78 -17.19
N VAL A 39 -6.40 -1.85 -17.30
CA VAL A 39 -5.59 -2.69 -16.39
C VAL A 39 -5.39 -2.08 -15.00
N LEU A 40 -5.74 -0.79 -14.82
CA LEU A 40 -5.72 -0.09 -13.53
C LEU A 40 -7.13 0.02 -12.91
N GLU A 41 -8.01 -0.92 -13.22
CA GLU A 41 -9.32 -1.03 -12.56
C GLU A 41 -9.17 -1.70 -11.20
N ARG A 42 -9.44 -0.94 -10.13
CA ARG A 42 -9.35 -1.45 -8.77
C ARG A 42 -10.47 -2.44 -8.51
N ARG A 43 -10.11 -3.71 -8.25
CA ARG A 43 -11.02 -4.74 -7.73
C ARG A 43 -10.85 -4.88 -6.20
N PRO A 44 -11.89 -5.28 -5.45
CA PRO A 44 -11.72 -5.73 -4.07
C PRO A 44 -10.67 -6.85 -4.00
N LEU A 45 -10.00 -6.97 -2.85
CA LEU A 45 -9.06 -8.06 -2.62
C LEU A 45 -9.80 -9.40 -2.71
N PHE A 46 -9.16 -10.42 -3.28
CA PHE A 46 -9.68 -11.79 -3.27
C PHE A 46 -9.81 -12.30 -1.83
N THR A 47 -10.76 -13.21 -1.60
CA THR A 47 -11.07 -13.79 -0.30
C THR A 47 -10.44 -15.16 -0.08
N ALA A 48 -10.08 -15.86 -1.15
CA ALA A 48 -9.37 -17.15 -1.07
C ALA A 48 -8.38 -17.33 -2.23
N LEU A 49 -7.35 -18.15 -1.97
CA LEU A 49 -6.37 -18.62 -2.96
C LEU A 49 -6.54 -20.12 -3.15
N GLY A 50 -6.74 -20.55 -4.40
CA GLY A 50 -6.62 -21.94 -4.81
C GLY A 50 -5.27 -22.21 -5.48
N ARG A 51 -5.07 -23.44 -5.96
CA ARG A 51 -3.77 -23.87 -6.53
C ARG A 51 -3.33 -23.06 -7.76
N ARG A 52 -4.27 -22.62 -8.58
CA ARG A 52 -4.06 -21.82 -9.82
C ARG A 52 -5.18 -20.80 -10.06
N HIS A 53 -5.83 -20.36 -9.00
CA HIS A 53 -6.95 -19.42 -9.11
C HIS A 53 -7.09 -18.58 -7.84
N VAL A 54 -7.79 -17.45 -7.97
CA VAL A 54 -8.21 -16.60 -6.87
C VAL A 54 -9.73 -16.50 -6.84
N VAL A 55 -10.31 -16.44 -5.64
CA VAL A 55 -11.75 -16.23 -5.46
C VAL A 55 -11.98 -14.77 -5.10
N GLY A 56 -12.66 -14.04 -5.96
CA GLY A 56 -13.03 -12.64 -5.75
C GLY A 56 -13.99 -12.47 -4.57
N ALA A 57 -14.08 -11.25 -4.05
CA ALA A 57 -15.05 -10.92 -2.98
C ALA A 57 -16.51 -11.07 -3.44
N ASP A 58 -16.77 -11.04 -4.74
CA ASP A 58 -18.04 -11.29 -5.40
C ASP A 58 -18.31 -12.80 -5.64
N GLY A 59 -17.42 -13.69 -5.21
CA GLY A 59 -17.49 -15.12 -5.44
C GLY A 59 -16.97 -15.57 -6.81
N THR A 60 -16.57 -14.65 -7.69
CA THR A 60 -16.04 -15.01 -9.01
C THR A 60 -14.69 -15.72 -8.90
N THR A 61 -14.50 -16.79 -9.66
CA THR A 61 -13.21 -17.50 -9.69
C THR A 61 -12.41 -17.07 -10.91
N THR A 62 -11.20 -16.56 -10.71
CA THR A 62 -10.30 -16.14 -11.77
C THR A 62 -9.06 -17.03 -11.78
N SER A 63 -8.79 -17.69 -12.92
CA SER A 63 -7.54 -18.45 -13.11
C SER A 63 -6.35 -17.49 -13.04
N SER A 64 -5.28 -17.87 -12.34
CA SER A 64 -4.09 -17.04 -12.17
C SER A 64 -2.88 -17.91 -11.87
N ASP A 65 -1.84 -17.78 -12.69
CA ASP A 65 -0.57 -18.51 -12.49
C ASP A 65 0.36 -17.80 -11.49
N THR A 66 0.19 -16.49 -11.29
CA THR A 66 1.01 -15.69 -10.36
C THR A 66 0.15 -14.70 -9.58
N VAL A 67 0.39 -14.61 -8.27
CA VAL A 67 -0.16 -13.56 -7.39
C VAL A 67 0.99 -12.74 -6.81
N LEU A 68 1.14 -11.51 -7.28
CA LEU A 68 2.14 -10.58 -6.75
C LEU A 68 1.59 -9.91 -5.48
N ARG A 69 2.32 -10.06 -4.36
CA ARG A 69 2.03 -9.33 -3.11
C ARG A 69 3.17 -8.33 -2.83
N PRO A 70 2.87 -7.06 -2.54
CA PRO A 70 3.90 -6.02 -2.34
C PRO A 70 4.60 -6.10 -0.96
N GLN A 71 4.61 -7.27 -0.33
CA GLN A 71 5.19 -7.47 1.00
C GLN A 71 6.42 -8.37 0.90
N ALA A 72 7.55 -7.88 1.41
CA ALA A 72 8.80 -8.62 1.45
C ALA A 72 8.71 -9.79 2.45
N ARG A 73 9.40 -10.89 2.15
CA ARG A 73 9.45 -12.09 3.01
C ARG A 73 10.19 -11.78 4.31
N ALA A 74 9.60 -12.21 5.42
CA ALA A 74 9.90 -11.77 6.78
C ALA A 74 11.13 -12.45 7.41
N ASP A 75 12.27 -11.76 7.45
CA ASP A 75 13.09 -11.79 8.67
C ASP A 75 12.51 -10.72 9.60
N GLY A 76 12.02 -11.13 10.76
CA GLY A 76 11.39 -10.24 11.74
C GLY A 76 12.33 -9.21 12.36
N ARG A 77 13.62 -9.23 12.02
CA ARG A 77 14.61 -8.19 12.36
C ARG A 77 14.73 -7.11 11.27
N VAL A 78 14.25 -7.37 10.07
CA VAL A 78 14.38 -6.47 8.92
C VAL A 78 13.08 -5.69 8.74
N HIS A 79 13.16 -4.37 8.88
CA HIS A 79 12.02 -3.46 8.74
C HIS A 79 12.23 -2.52 7.55
N LEU A 80 11.39 -2.66 6.53
CA LEU A 80 11.47 -1.87 5.29
C LEU A 80 10.63 -0.58 5.40
N ILE A 81 11.06 0.34 6.25
CA ILE A 81 10.41 1.65 6.44
C ILE A 81 10.66 2.52 5.20
N GLY A 82 9.61 3.14 4.65
CA GLY A 82 9.74 3.97 3.46
C GLY A 82 9.85 3.18 2.15
N TYR A 83 9.55 1.87 2.17
CA TYR A 83 9.53 1.02 0.97
C TYR A 83 8.16 0.36 0.77
N GLY A 84 7.84 0.02 -0.49
CA GLY A 84 6.57 -0.59 -0.89
C GLY A 84 5.35 0.19 -0.39
N ALA A 85 4.50 -0.47 0.38
CA ALA A 85 3.28 0.11 0.95
C ALA A 85 3.52 1.31 1.90
N SER A 86 4.77 1.53 2.36
CA SER A 86 5.15 2.65 3.24
C SER A 86 5.93 3.77 2.54
N GLN A 87 6.06 3.76 1.20
CA GLN A 87 6.91 4.73 0.46
C GLN A 87 6.50 6.21 0.57
N SER A 88 5.28 6.51 1.00
CA SER A 88 4.89 7.91 1.21
C SER A 88 5.52 8.46 2.49
N THR A 89 5.72 9.77 2.58
CA THR A 89 6.22 10.42 3.81
C THR A 89 5.39 10.05 5.04
N VAL A 90 4.06 10.08 4.92
CA VAL A 90 3.13 9.70 6.01
C VAL A 90 3.16 8.19 6.26
N GLY A 91 3.26 7.37 5.20
CA GLY A 91 3.38 5.92 5.31
C GLY A 91 4.67 5.49 6.01
N ALA A 92 5.78 6.16 5.71
CA ALA A 92 7.08 5.94 6.31
C ALA A 92 7.08 6.35 7.79
N ASP A 93 6.48 7.49 8.13
CA ASP A 93 6.34 7.95 9.52
C ASP A 93 5.51 6.97 10.37
N ARG A 94 4.35 6.53 9.86
CA ARG A 94 3.51 5.51 10.55
C ARG A 94 4.23 4.16 10.67
N ALA A 95 4.87 3.71 9.60
CA ALA A 95 5.64 2.45 9.61
C ALA A 95 6.85 2.52 10.55
N GLY A 96 7.50 3.69 10.65
CA GLY A 96 8.59 3.96 11.58
C GLY A 96 8.13 3.83 13.03
N ARG A 97 7.02 4.50 13.41
CA ARG A 97 6.43 4.36 14.75
C ARG A 97 6.05 2.91 15.08
N ALA A 98 5.39 2.22 14.15
CA ALA A 98 5.00 0.82 14.34
C ALA A 98 6.22 -0.09 14.53
N THR A 99 7.31 0.17 13.78
CA THR A 99 8.57 -0.57 13.90
C THR A 99 9.25 -0.31 15.24
N ALA A 100 9.37 0.94 15.67
CA ALA A 100 9.96 1.29 16.97
C ALA A 100 9.22 0.60 18.12
N ALA A 101 7.88 0.62 18.10
CA ALA A 101 7.07 -0.07 19.10
C ALA A 101 7.25 -1.61 19.05
N ALA A 102 7.46 -2.19 17.87
CA ALA A 102 7.74 -3.62 17.73
C ALA A 102 9.14 -3.99 18.26
N LEU A 103 10.14 -3.15 18.04
CA LEU A 103 11.51 -3.34 18.52
C LEU A 103 11.60 -3.22 20.04
N ILE A 104 11.01 -2.19 20.64
CA ILE A 104 10.97 -2.01 22.10
C ILE A 104 10.39 -3.27 22.76
N ARG A 105 9.20 -3.72 22.30
CA ARG A 105 8.58 -4.95 22.81
C ARG A 105 9.42 -6.21 22.60
N ARG A 106 10.35 -6.22 21.64
CA ARG A 106 11.22 -7.36 21.40
C ARG A 106 12.40 -7.32 22.37
N LEU A 107 13.01 -6.14 22.55
CA LEU A 107 14.10 -5.93 23.49
C LEU A 107 13.66 -6.15 24.94
N ASP A 108 12.42 -5.79 25.30
CA ASP A 108 11.89 -6.02 26.65
C ASP A 108 11.60 -7.51 26.97
N ARG A 109 11.62 -8.39 25.96
CA ARG A 109 11.37 -9.83 26.12
C ARG A 109 12.64 -10.69 26.13
N ASP A 110 13.78 -10.10 25.84
CA ASP A 110 15.11 -10.72 25.89
C ASP A 110 15.81 -10.37 27.20
#